data_AF-A0A950UMA1-F1
#
_entry.id   AF-A0A950UMA1-F1
#
_cell.length_a   1.000
_cell.length_b   1.000
_cell.length_c   1.000
_cell.angle_alpha   90.00
_cell.angle_beta   90.00
_cell.angle_gamma   90.00
#
_symmetry.space_group_name_H-M   'P 1'
#
loop_
_entity.id
_entity.type
_entity.pdbx_description
1 polymer ?
#
loop_
_entity_poly.entity_id
_entity_poly.type
_entity_poly.pdbx_seq_one_letter_code
_entity_poly.pdbx_strand_id
1 'polypeptide(L)'
;DDALAIARRLGDRATLAHVLYQRHDTIWHPSTLEERLALVSELAEIADSPRDHYYAALVGIGPAFEAGRLDLADARITQASALGDELQEPPLRWFVLLPRATRALIAGDLTKAEALADEALKVGTDTGQPDALLAYAGTAVTSRLITGRLAEIDGVFGATAAGVDDSPVARMMWGWVDSHLGRPDTAAEVLAQLAADDFAVVRKDLTWPAVMAGCAEMCAAAPDAVIARGIRDRLLPHRGVFVTVASAVWLGPVEYYVALTDVVLGDADAARMRFDEAEAALERLPAPAWLNYVRARRQQLSV
;
A
#
# COMPACT_ATOMS: atom_id res chain seq x y z
N ASP A 1 -0.53 24.69 1.14
CA ASP A 1 -1.52 25.45 1.93
C ASP A 1 -1.90 26.78 1.29
N ASP A 2 -0.94 27.65 0.97
CA ASP A 2 -1.23 28.94 0.32
C ASP A 2 -2.01 28.82 -1.00
N ALA A 3 -1.63 27.87 -1.86
CA ALA A 3 -2.33 27.61 -3.12
C ALA A 3 -3.82 27.24 -2.90
N LEU A 4 -4.11 26.42 -1.89
CA LEU A 4 -5.48 25.99 -1.58
C LEU A 4 -6.30 27.15 -1.01
N ALA A 5 -5.71 27.97 -0.14
CA ALA A 5 -6.36 29.17 0.40
C ALA A 5 -6.67 30.19 -0.71
N ILE A 6 -5.74 30.39 -1.65
CA ILE A 6 -5.94 31.28 -2.80
C ILE A 6 -7.04 30.74 -3.70
N ALA A 7 -7.02 29.46 -4.04
CA ALA A 7 -8.03 28.84 -4.90
C ALA A 7 -9.44 28.96 -4.32
N ARG A 8 -9.62 28.68 -3.01
CA ARG A 8 -10.91 28.86 -2.32
C ARG A 8 -11.41 30.31 -2.36
N ARG A 9 -10.50 31.29 -2.25
CA ARG A 9 -10.86 32.72 -2.32
C ARG A 9 -11.25 33.17 -3.72
N LEU A 10 -10.64 32.61 -4.77
CA LEU A 10 -10.94 32.96 -6.16
C LEU A 10 -12.33 32.46 -6.60
N GLY A 11 -12.86 31.40 -5.97
CA GLY A 11 -14.18 30.84 -6.28
C GLY A 11 -14.26 30.13 -7.64
N ASP A 12 -13.12 29.95 -8.32
CA ASP A 12 -13.06 29.19 -9.57
C ASP A 12 -13.01 27.68 -9.29
N ARG A 13 -14.08 26.97 -9.67
CA ARG A 13 -14.27 25.54 -9.37
C ARG A 13 -13.19 24.66 -10.00
N ALA A 14 -12.83 24.92 -11.25
CA ALA A 14 -11.83 24.14 -11.96
C ALA A 14 -10.44 24.27 -11.31
N THR A 15 -10.03 25.51 -10.97
CA THR A 15 -8.79 25.74 -10.22
C THR A 15 -8.83 25.09 -8.84
N LEU A 16 -9.94 25.18 -8.11
CA LEU A 16 -10.07 24.54 -6.81
C LEU A 16 -9.96 23.01 -6.91
N ALA A 17 -10.62 22.39 -7.89
CA ALA A 17 -10.54 20.94 -8.11
C ALA A 17 -9.10 20.50 -8.41
N HIS A 18 -8.39 21.22 -9.29
CA HIS A 18 -6.98 20.95 -9.57
C HIS A 18 -6.12 21.07 -8.30
N VAL A 19 -6.30 22.12 -7.50
CA VAL A 19 -5.50 22.33 -6.29
C VAL A 19 -5.81 21.29 -5.20
N LEU A 20 -7.07 20.86 -5.06
CA LEU A 20 -7.46 19.79 -4.14
C LEU A 20 -6.79 18.45 -4.52
N TYR A 21 -6.82 18.10 -5.81
CA TYR A 21 -6.13 16.92 -6.34
C TYR A 21 -4.63 16.97 -6.01
N GLN A 22 -3.96 18.08 -6.34
CA GLN A 22 -2.51 18.22 -6.11
C GLN A 22 -2.17 18.21 -4.61
N ARG A 23 -3.03 18.80 -3.78
CA ARG A 23 -2.84 18.79 -2.33
C ARG A 23 -2.95 17.37 -1.79
N HIS A 24 -3.93 16.59 -2.22
CA HIS A 24 -4.07 15.18 -1.85
C HIS A 24 -2.77 14.41 -2.12
N ASP A 25 -2.23 14.50 -3.33
CA ASP A 25 -1.05 13.75 -3.75
C ASP A 25 0.22 14.21 -3.00
N THR A 26 0.37 15.51 -2.76
CA THR A 26 1.57 16.07 -2.12
C THR A 26 1.68 15.79 -0.62
N ILE A 27 0.59 15.46 0.06
CA ILE A 27 0.59 15.15 1.50
C ILE A 27 0.52 13.67 1.80
N TRP A 28 0.60 12.80 0.80
CA TRP A 28 0.30 11.39 0.95
C TRP A 28 1.19 10.72 2.00
N HIS A 29 0.61 10.49 3.18
CA HIS A 29 1.21 9.85 4.33
C HIS A 29 0.10 9.36 5.27
N PRO A 30 0.30 8.30 6.07
CA PRO A 30 -0.73 7.83 7.00
C PRO A 30 -1.20 8.89 8.02
N SER A 31 -0.32 9.80 8.44
CA SER A 31 -0.70 10.89 9.36
C SER A 31 -1.68 11.91 8.76
N THR A 32 -1.85 11.93 7.45
CA THR A 32 -2.73 12.88 6.73
C THR A 32 -3.96 12.19 6.17
N LEU A 33 -4.23 10.93 6.53
CA LEU A 33 -5.34 10.14 5.98
C LEU A 33 -6.69 10.86 6.09
N GLU A 34 -7.04 11.39 7.26
CA GLU A 34 -8.31 12.11 7.44
C GLU A 34 -8.37 13.41 6.64
N GLU A 35 -7.25 14.15 6.52
CA GLU A 35 -7.16 15.33 5.65
C GLU A 35 -7.37 14.94 4.19
N ARG A 36 -6.72 13.87 3.73
CA ARG A 36 -6.87 13.34 2.36
C ARG A 36 -8.30 12.87 2.08
N LEU A 37 -8.94 12.17 3.01
CA LEU A 37 -10.35 11.79 2.86
C LEU A 37 -11.26 13.01 2.71
N ALA A 38 -11.04 14.07 3.49
CA ALA A 38 -11.80 15.30 3.40
C ALA A 38 -11.56 16.04 2.06
N LEU A 39 -10.30 16.13 1.61
CA LEU A 39 -9.95 16.74 0.32
C LEU A 39 -10.61 16.03 -0.86
N VAL A 40 -10.64 14.69 -0.84
CA VAL A 40 -11.30 13.88 -1.88
C VAL A 40 -12.81 14.07 -1.84
N SER A 41 -13.41 14.15 -0.65
CA SER A 41 -14.84 14.44 -0.52
C SER A 41 -15.20 15.82 -1.09
N GLU A 42 -14.44 16.86 -0.75
CA GLU A 42 -14.63 18.21 -1.33
C GLU A 42 -14.44 18.19 -2.85
N LEU A 43 -13.40 17.50 -3.34
CA LEU A 43 -13.15 17.33 -4.77
C LEU A 43 -14.34 16.68 -5.50
N ALA A 44 -14.94 15.65 -4.91
CA ALA A 44 -16.11 14.98 -5.47
C ALA A 44 -17.37 15.87 -5.49
N GLU A 45 -17.55 16.74 -4.50
CA GLU A 45 -18.66 17.71 -4.43
C GLU A 45 -18.52 18.85 -5.45
N ILE A 46 -17.29 19.26 -5.74
CA ILE A 46 -17.03 20.39 -6.65
C ILE A 46 -16.74 19.99 -8.10
N ALA A 47 -16.62 18.70 -8.39
CA ALA A 47 -16.46 18.19 -9.74
C ALA A 47 -17.61 18.68 -10.64
N ASP A 48 -17.28 19.05 -11.89
CA ASP A 48 -18.22 19.69 -12.82
C ASP A 48 -18.26 19.01 -14.20
N SER A 49 -17.37 18.05 -14.43
CA SER A 49 -17.31 17.27 -15.66
C SER A 49 -17.16 15.76 -15.38
N PRO A 50 -17.51 14.89 -16.34
CA PRO A 50 -17.25 13.45 -16.21
C PRO A 50 -15.78 13.13 -15.90
N ARG A 51 -14.85 13.93 -16.43
CA ARG A 51 -13.41 13.79 -16.14
C ARG A 51 -13.07 14.16 -14.70
N ASP A 52 -13.64 15.23 -14.16
CA ASP A 52 -13.39 15.61 -12.76
C ASP A 52 -13.97 14.57 -11.80
N HIS A 53 -15.17 14.07 -12.08
CA HIS A 53 -15.78 12.99 -11.31
C HIS A 53 -14.94 11.70 -11.38
N TYR A 54 -14.34 11.40 -12.53
CA TYR A 54 -13.45 10.26 -12.69
C TYR A 54 -12.23 10.40 -11.78
N TYR A 55 -11.54 11.54 -11.83
CA TYR A 55 -10.34 11.76 -11.01
C TYR A 55 -10.67 11.78 -9.52
N ALA A 56 -11.77 12.43 -9.11
CA ALA A 56 -12.24 12.43 -7.73
C ALA A 56 -12.49 11.01 -7.20
N ALA A 57 -13.16 10.17 -8.01
CA ALA A 57 -13.38 8.77 -7.68
C ALA A 57 -12.07 8.00 -7.59
N LEU A 58 -11.19 8.12 -8.61
CA LEU A 58 -9.92 7.41 -8.70
C LEU A 58 -9.01 7.68 -7.50
N VAL A 59 -8.72 8.95 -7.20
CA VAL A 59 -7.80 9.29 -6.09
C VAL A 59 -8.38 8.95 -4.73
N GLY A 60 -9.71 8.85 -4.63
CA GLY A 60 -10.38 8.45 -3.41
C GLY A 60 -10.26 6.96 -3.07
N ILE A 61 -9.84 6.10 -4.00
CA ILE A 61 -9.79 4.64 -3.74
C ILE A 61 -8.70 4.32 -2.72
N GLY A 62 -7.50 4.88 -2.90
CA GLY A 62 -6.35 4.69 -2.00
C GLY A 62 -6.66 4.99 -0.53
N PRO A 63 -7.08 6.21 -0.16
CA PRO A 63 -7.43 6.53 1.23
C PRO A 63 -8.63 5.74 1.76
N ALA A 64 -9.55 5.26 0.90
CA ALA A 64 -10.62 4.36 1.35
C ALA A 64 -10.08 2.97 1.75
N PHE A 65 -9.15 2.40 0.98
CA PHE A 65 -8.47 1.16 1.35
C PHE A 65 -7.64 1.33 2.62
N GLU A 66 -6.88 2.41 2.70
CA GLU A 66 -6.04 2.77 3.84
C GLU A 66 -6.88 2.90 5.14
N ALA A 67 -8.07 3.50 5.05
CA ALA A 67 -9.01 3.61 6.17
C ALA A 67 -9.87 2.35 6.43
N GLY A 68 -9.72 1.29 5.64
CA GLY A 68 -10.55 0.09 5.74
C GLY A 68 -12.04 0.32 5.41
N ARG A 69 -12.37 1.34 4.62
CA ARG A 69 -13.75 1.65 4.21
C ARG A 69 -14.04 1.00 2.85
N LEU A 70 -14.21 -0.33 2.83
CA LEU A 70 -14.39 -1.08 1.58
C LEU A 70 -15.64 -0.66 0.79
N ASP A 71 -16.76 -0.36 1.45
CA ASP A 71 -17.97 0.11 0.76
C ASP A 71 -17.70 1.41 -0.02
N LEU A 72 -16.91 2.31 0.56
CA LEU A 72 -16.51 3.56 -0.07
C LEU A 72 -15.52 3.31 -1.23
N ALA A 73 -14.57 2.38 -1.05
CA ALA A 73 -13.66 1.98 -2.11
C ALA A 73 -14.42 1.34 -3.29
N ASP A 74 -15.38 0.45 -3.01
CA ASP A 74 -16.20 -0.24 -4.00
C ASP A 74 -17.05 0.77 -4.80
N ALA A 75 -17.70 1.72 -4.12
CA ALA A 75 -18.45 2.80 -4.78
C ALA A 75 -17.55 3.64 -5.72
N ARG A 76 -16.35 4.00 -5.26
CA ARG A 76 -15.39 4.78 -6.05
C ARG A 76 -14.84 3.99 -7.23
N ILE A 77 -14.53 2.71 -7.06
CA ILE A 77 -14.10 1.81 -8.14
C ILE A 77 -15.20 1.71 -9.20
N THR A 78 -16.46 1.52 -8.79
CA THR A 78 -17.60 1.47 -9.72
C THR A 78 -17.74 2.76 -10.51
N GLN A 79 -17.69 3.91 -9.83
CA GLN A 79 -17.81 5.22 -10.47
C GLN A 79 -16.66 5.49 -11.45
N ALA A 80 -15.41 5.30 -11.02
CA ALA A 80 -14.24 5.50 -11.87
C ALA A 80 -14.23 4.55 -13.07
N SER A 81 -14.68 3.30 -12.90
CA SER A 81 -14.77 2.33 -14.01
C SER A 81 -15.81 2.77 -15.04
N ALA A 82 -17.01 3.16 -14.61
CA ALA A 82 -18.07 3.62 -15.50
C ALA A 82 -17.67 4.87 -16.30
N LEU A 83 -17.06 5.85 -15.62
CA LEU A 83 -16.59 7.08 -16.27
C LEU A 83 -15.39 6.82 -17.19
N GLY A 84 -14.48 5.91 -16.80
CA GLY A 84 -13.36 5.51 -17.64
C GLY A 84 -13.81 4.82 -18.95
N ASP A 85 -14.87 4.01 -18.89
CA ASP A 85 -15.48 3.41 -20.07
C ASP A 85 -16.23 4.45 -20.94
N GLU A 86 -16.94 5.41 -20.32
CA GLU A 86 -17.65 6.49 -21.02
C GLU A 86 -16.69 7.43 -21.76
N LEU A 87 -15.58 7.82 -21.12
CA LEU A 87 -14.59 8.73 -21.69
C LEU A 87 -13.79 8.11 -22.85
N GLN A 88 -13.84 6.79 -23.01
CA GLN A 88 -13.14 6.03 -24.07
C GLN A 88 -11.63 6.29 -24.17
N GLU A 89 -10.98 6.68 -23.07
CA GLU A 89 -9.55 6.91 -23.00
C GLU A 89 -8.83 5.68 -22.42
N PRO A 90 -8.01 4.96 -23.21
CA PRO A 90 -7.33 3.75 -22.75
C PRO A 90 -6.54 3.91 -21.43
N PRO A 91 -5.81 5.03 -21.19
CA PRO A 91 -5.13 5.24 -19.91
C PRO A 91 -6.07 5.27 -18.70
N LEU A 92 -7.28 5.83 -18.84
CA LEU A 92 -8.22 5.93 -17.72
C LEU A 92 -8.76 4.56 -17.29
N ARG A 93 -8.92 3.64 -18.25
CA ARG A 93 -9.30 2.26 -17.95
C ARG A 93 -8.19 1.52 -17.21
N TRP A 94 -6.93 1.81 -17.51
CA TRP A 94 -5.78 1.21 -16.85
C TRP A 94 -5.73 1.51 -15.35
N PHE A 95 -5.92 2.78 -14.96
CA PHE A 95 -5.80 3.21 -13.55
C PHE A 95 -6.81 2.54 -12.60
N VAL A 96 -7.92 2.02 -13.10
CA VAL A 96 -8.91 1.31 -12.28
C VAL A 96 -8.68 -0.21 -12.19
N LEU A 97 -7.86 -0.80 -13.06
CA LEU A 97 -7.62 -2.24 -13.07
C LEU A 97 -6.86 -2.70 -11.81
N LEU A 98 -5.84 -1.94 -11.40
CA LEU A 98 -5.05 -2.25 -10.21
C LEU A 98 -5.89 -2.21 -8.93
N PRO A 99 -6.65 -1.14 -8.61
CA PRO A 99 -7.53 -1.16 -7.45
C PRO A 99 -8.59 -2.26 -7.48
N ARG A 100 -9.08 -2.66 -8.67
CA ARG A 100 -9.97 -3.83 -8.79
C ARG A 100 -9.25 -5.13 -8.44
N ALA A 101 -7.99 -5.28 -8.86
CA ALA A 101 -7.15 -6.43 -8.51
C ALA A 101 -6.88 -6.47 -7.00
N THR A 102 -6.50 -5.33 -6.40
CA THR A 102 -6.32 -5.19 -4.95
C THR A 102 -7.59 -5.53 -4.19
N ARG A 103 -8.75 -5.06 -4.65
CA ARG A 103 -10.04 -5.37 -4.01
C ARG A 103 -10.39 -6.86 -4.07
N ALA A 104 -10.14 -7.50 -5.21
CA ALA A 104 -10.31 -8.95 -5.37
C ALA A 104 -9.36 -9.73 -4.45
N LEU A 105 -8.11 -9.27 -4.31
CA LEU A 105 -7.13 -9.83 -3.40
C LEU A 105 -7.59 -9.74 -1.94
N ILE A 106 -8.11 -8.58 -1.52
CA ILE A 106 -8.70 -8.38 -0.19
C ILE A 106 -9.86 -9.38 0.00
N ALA A 107 -10.75 -9.55 -0.98
CA ALA A 107 -11.85 -10.50 -0.91
C ALA A 107 -11.41 -11.99 -0.88
N GLY A 108 -10.13 -12.29 -1.15
CA GLY A 108 -9.62 -13.65 -1.31
C GLY A 108 -9.91 -14.28 -2.67
N ASP A 109 -10.39 -13.51 -3.65
CA ASP A 109 -10.58 -13.97 -5.04
C ASP A 109 -9.26 -13.82 -5.83
N LEU A 110 -8.34 -14.74 -5.54
CA LEU A 110 -6.98 -14.72 -6.07
C LEU A 110 -6.94 -14.84 -7.60
N THR A 111 -7.78 -15.70 -8.17
CA THR A 111 -7.87 -15.89 -9.62
C THR A 111 -8.28 -14.60 -10.32
N LYS A 112 -9.27 -13.89 -9.78
CA LYS A 112 -9.69 -12.60 -10.32
C LYS A 112 -8.62 -11.52 -10.11
N ALA A 113 -7.97 -11.50 -8.95
CA ALA A 113 -6.89 -10.56 -8.67
C ALA A 113 -5.74 -10.70 -9.67
N GLU A 114 -5.30 -11.93 -9.94
CA GLU A 114 -4.22 -12.23 -10.90
C GLU A 114 -4.63 -11.89 -12.34
N ALA A 115 -5.84 -12.27 -12.76
CA ALA A 115 -6.33 -11.93 -14.10
C ALA A 115 -6.40 -10.41 -14.33
N LEU A 116 -6.86 -9.64 -13.33
CA LEU A 116 -6.90 -8.18 -13.41
C LEU A 116 -5.50 -7.54 -13.40
N ALA A 117 -4.56 -8.11 -12.64
CA ALA A 117 -3.18 -7.64 -12.65
C ALA A 117 -2.52 -7.88 -14.01
N ASP A 118 -2.71 -9.06 -14.61
CA ASP A 118 -2.20 -9.38 -15.95
C ASP A 118 -2.83 -8.47 -17.02
N GLU A 119 -4.14 -8.20 -16.93
CA GLU A 119 -4.82 -7.23 -17.79
C GLU A 119 -4.22 -5.81 -17.62
N ALA A 120 -3.98 -5.38 -16.38
CA ALA A 120 -3.35 -4.09 -16.10
C ALA A 120 -1.95 -4.00 -16.72
N LEU A 121 -1.12 -5.04 -16.59
CA LEU A 121 0.21 -5.04 -17.21
C LEU A 121 0.12 -4.91 -18.73
N LYS A 122 -0.78 -5.68 -19.36
CA LYS A 122 -0.98 -5.64 -20.80
C LYS A 122 -1.41 -4.25 -21.27
N VAL A 123 -2.49 -3.71 -20.70
CA VAL A 123 -3.01 -2.39 -21.08
C VAL A 123 -1.98 -1.29 -20.79
N GLY A 124 -1.27 -1.36 -19.67
CA GLY A 124 -0.25 -0.38 -19.30
C GLY A 124 0.92 -0.38 -20.28
N THR A 125 1.37 -1.57 -20.71
CA THR A 125 2.42 -1.73 -21.73
C THR A 125 1.96 -1.21 -23.09
N ASP A 126 0.76 -1.59 -23.53
CA ASP A 126 0.19 -1.19 -24.82
C ASP A 126 -0.05 0.34 -24.90
N THR A 127 -0.26 1.00 -23.75
CA THR A 127 -0.49 2.45 -23.65
C THR A 127 0.75 3.25 -23.23
N GLY A 128 1.91 2.61 -23.06
CA GLY A 128 3.16 3.27 -22.74
C GLY A 128 3.23 3.86 -21.32
N GLN A 129 2.50 3.31 -20.36
CA GLN A 129 2.56 3.75 -18.96
C GLN A 129 3.93 3.40 -18.36
N PRO A 130 4.70 4.38 -17.87
CA PRO A 130 6.06 4.14 -17.37
C PRO A 130 6.08 3.22 -16.15
N ASP A 131 5.03 3.28 -15.32
CA ASP A 131 4.95 2.56 -14.04
C ASP A 131 4.20 1.23 -14.13
N ALA A 132 3.82 0.78 -15.33
CA ALA A 132 2.99 -0.42 -15.52
C ALA A 132 3.57 -1.67 -14.87
N LEU A 133 4.87 -1.89 -15.06
CA LEU A 133 5.57 -3.05 -14.53
C LEU A 133 5.68 -2.99 -13.00
N LEU A 134 5.97 -1.81 -12.45
CA LEU A 134 6.11 -1.62 -10.99
C LEU A 134 4.77 -1.86 -10.28
N ALA A 135 3.69 -1.32 -10.83
CA ALA A 135 2.36 -1.46 -10.25
C ALA A 135 1.82 -2.90 -10.35
N TYR A 136 2.11 -3.59 -11.46
CA TYR A 136 1.90 -5.04 -11.58
C TYR A 136 2.69 -5.82 -10.53
N ALA A 137 4.00 -5.54 -10.40
CA ALA A 137 4.88 -6.26 -9.49
C ALA A 137 4.38 -6.18 -8.04
N GLY A 138 3.90 -5.02 -7.58
CA GLY A 138 3.33 -4.89 -6.23
C GLY A 138 2.13 -5.81 -5.98
N THR A 139 1.16 -5.86 -6.90
CA THR A 139 -0.02 -6.73 -6.78
C THR A 139 0.37 -8.20 -6.87
N ALA A 140 1.25 -8.54 -7.81
CA ALA A 140 1.75 -9.89 -8.07
C ALA A 140 2.54 -10.47 -6.89
N VAL A 141 3.41 -9.67 -6.27
CA VAL A 141 4.15 -10.03 -5.05
C VAL A 141 3.20 -10.27 -3.90
N THR A 142 2.24 -9.37 -3.70
CA THR A 142 1.30 -9.48 -2.57
C THR A 142 0.47 -10.76 -2.68
N SER A 143 -0.03 -11.11 -3.86
CA SER A 143 -0.75 -12.38 -4.09
C SER A 143 0.10 -13.60 -3.74
N ARG A 144 1.36 -13.63 -4.21
CA ARG A 144 2.27 -14.75 -3.99
C ARG A 144 2.74 -14.84 -2.54
N LEU A 145 2.92 -13.71 -1.87
CA LEU A 145 3.24 -13.64 -0.45
C LEU A 145 2.16 -14.32 0.39
N ILE A 146 0.91 -13.86 0.28
CA ILE A 146 -0.17 -14.34 1.15
C ILE A 146 -0.61 -15.78 0.83
N THR A 147 -0.17 -16.32 -0.30
CA THR A 147 -0.44 -17.70 -0.71
C THR A 147 0.75 -18.64 -0.53
N GLY A 148 1.89 -18.16 -0.01
CA GLY A 148 3.10 -18.97 0.16
C GLY A 148 3.77 -19.37 -1.14
N ARG A 149 3.52 -18.65 -2.24
CA ARG A 149 4.05 -18.89 -3.59
C ARG A 149 5.18 -17.93 -3.97
N LEU A 150 5.78 -17.25 -3.00
CA LEU A 150 6.78 -16.20 -3.25
C LEU A 150 8.04 -16.73 -3.98
N ALA A 151 8.35 -18.02 -3.88
CA ALA A 151 9.46 -18.64 -4.60
C ALA A 151 9.30 -18.60 -6.14
N GLU A 152 8.08 -18.44 -6.65
CA GLU A 152 7.81 -18.33 -8.09
C GLU A 152 8.41 -17.07 -8.73
N ILE A 153 8.76 -16.05 -7.93
CA ILE A 153 9.22 -14.74 -8.40
C ILE A 153 10.61 -14.34 -7.91
N ASP A 154 11.35 -15.29 -7.31
CA ASP A 154 12.69 -15.06 -6.73
C ASP A 154 13.67 -14.39 -7.73
N GLY A 155 13.69 -14.87 -8.97
CA GLY A 155 14.59 -14.35 -10.02
C GLY A 155 14.21 -12.98 -10.62
N VAL A 156 13.01 -12.46 -10.32
CA VAL A 156 12.52 -11.18 -10.89
C VAL A 156 13.14 -9.98 -10.15
N PHE A 157 13.38 -10.11 -8.85
CA PHE A 157 13.88 -9.01 -8.01
C PHE A 157 15.41 -8.91 -7.99
N GLY A 158 16.12 -10.03 -8.16
CA GLY A 158 17.59 -10.02 -8.29
C GLY A 158 18.09 -9.22 -9.50
N ALA A 159 17.32 -9.16 -10.59
CA ALA A 159 17.66 -8.39 -11.79
C ALA A 159 17.35 -6.88 -11.66
N THR A 160 16.42 -6.49 -10.79
CA THR A 160 16.05 -5.08 -10.55
C THR A 160 16.95 -4.40 -9.51
N ALA A 161 17.47 -5.16 -8.53
CA ALA A 161 18.50 -4.70 -7.60
C ALA A 161 19.86 -4.43 -8.29
N ALA A 162 20.15 -5.14 -9.38
CA ALA A 162 21.33 -4.91 -10.22
C ALA A 162 21.10 -3.78 -11.24
N GLY A 163 20.83 -2.56 -10.77
CA GLY A 163 21.13 -1.33 -11.52
C GLY A 163 20.00 -0.59 -12.24
N VAL A 164 18.72 -0.77 -11.88
CA VAL A 164 17.60 -0.03 -12.51
C VAL A 164 16.88 0.95 -11.58
N ASP A 165 16.66 0.59 -10.31
CA ASP A 165 16.05 1.48 -9.29
C ASP A 165 16.69 1.26 -7.91
N ASP A 166 17.32 2.30 -7.36
CA ASP A 166 17.95 2.30 -6.03
C ASP A 166 17.08 2.98 -4.96
N SER A 167 15.77 3.09 -5.21
CA SER A 167 14.82 3.68 -4.27
C SER A 167 14.67 2.84 -2.99
N PRO A 168 14.32 3.46 -1.84
CA PRO A 168 14.07 2.73 -0.60
C PRO A 168 13.00 1.64 -0.71
N VAL A 169 11.97 1.88 -1.55
CA VAL A 169 10.91 0.89 -1.78
C VAL A 169 11.41 -0.31 -2.58
N ALA A 170 12.27 -0.10 -3.59
CA ALA A 170 12.90 -1.20 -4.33
C ALA A 170 13.81 -2.04 -3.43
N ARG A 171 14.66 -1.39 -2.61
CA ARG A 171 15.50 -2.07 -1.61
C ARG A 171 14.66 -2.88 -0.64
N MET A 172 13.61 -2.27 -0.08
CA MET A 172 12.69 -2.95 0.83
C MET A 172 12.05 -4.18 0.17
N MET A 173 11.53 -4.06 -1.05
CA MET A 173 10.91 -5.18 -1.75
C MET A 173 11.87 -6.35 -1.92
N TRP A 174 13.14 -6.08 -2.24
CA TRP A 174 14.17 -7.11 -2.34
C TRP A 174 14.44 -7.80 -1.00
N GLY A 175 14.76 -7.04 0.04
CA GLY A 175 15.06 -7.61 1.36
C GLY A 175 13.86 -8.34 1.97
N TRP A 176 12.64 -7.87 1.71
CA TRP A 176 11.41 -8.52 2.19
C TRP A 176 11.13 -9.85 1.48
N VAL A 177 11.37 -9.94 0.17
CA VAL A 177 11.27 -11.22 -0.56
C VAL A 177 12.31 -12.21 -0.07
N ASP A 178 13.57 -11.77 0.07
CA ASP A 178 14.66 -12.60 0.59
C ASP A 178 14.40 -13.10 2.02
N SER A 179 13.82 -12.26 2.88
CA SER A 179 13.47 -12.66 4.25
C SER A 179 12.46 -13.82 4.27
N HIS A 180 11.51 -13.83 3.33
CA HIS A 180 10.51 -14.88 3.18
C HIS A 180 11.04 -16.16 2.54
N LEU A 181 12.13 -16.05 1.77
CA LEU A 181 12.79 -17.19 1.12
C LEU A 181 13.91 -17.80 1.98
N GLY A 182 14.01 -17.40 3.25
CA GLY A 182 14.97 -17.96 4.20
C GLY A 182 16.40 -17.47 3.99
N ARG A 183 16.57 -16.26 3.44
CA ARG A 183 17.87 -15.59 3.24
C ARG A 183 18.01 -14.40 4.19
N PRO A 184 18.25 -14.64 5.50
CA PRO A 184 18.27 -13.58 6.51
C PRO A 184 19.44 -12.61 6.36
N ASP A 185 20.56 -13.02 5.76
CA ASP A 185 21.73 -12.15 5.59
C ASP A 185 21.42 -10.97 4.66
N THR A 186 20.76 -11.22 3.52
CA THR A 186 20.27 -10.17 2.62
C THR A 186 19.31 -9.23 3.34
N ALA A 187 18.36 -9.79 4.10
CA ALA A 187 17.39 -9.00 4.85
C ALA A 187 18.07 -8.10 5.88
N ALA A 188 19.11 -8.60 6.57
CA ALA A 188 19.89 -7.83 7.54
C ALA A 188 20.65 -6.67 6.87
N GLU A 189 21.29 -6.92 5.72
CA GLU A 189 22.01 -5.89 4.96
C GLU A 189 21.08 -4.77 4.49
N VAL A 190 19.95 -5.12 3.88
CA VAL A 190 18.95 -4.16 3.42
C VAL A 190 18.36 -3.38 4.60
N LEU A 191 18.01 -4.08 5.68
CA LEU A 191 17.45 -3.47 6.88
C LEU A 191 18.41 -2.46 7.50
N ALA A 192 19.70 -2.79 7.59
CA ALA A 192 20.72 -1.87 8.09
C ALA A 192 20.84 -0.61 7.22
N GLN A 193 20.75 -0.74 5.89
CA GLN A 193 20.78 0.41 4.98
C GLN A 193 19.54 1.31 5.13
N LEU A 194 18.35 0.71 5.30
CA LEU A 194 17.11 1.47 5.47
C LEU A 194 17.02 2.12 6.86
N ALA A 195 17.56 1.48 7.89
CA ALA A 195 17.57 1.98 9.27
C ALA A 195 18.69 2.99 9.54
N ALA A 196 19.66 3.13 8.63
CA ALA A 196 20.76 4.09 8.75
C ALA A 196 20.24 5.52 9.01
N ASP A 197 20.99 6.25 9.84
CA ASP A 197 20.67 7.63 10.25
C ASP A 197 19.21 7.79 10.72
N ASP A 198 18.70 6.83 11.51
CA ASP A 198 17.34 6.81 12.03
C ASP A 198 16.27 6.88 10.93
N PHE A 199 16.44 6.03 9.91
CA PHE A 199 15.55 5.91 8.75
C PHE A 199 15.48 7.18 7.88
N ALA A 200 16.50 8.05 7.89
CA ALA A 200 16.51 9.29 7.13
C ALA A 200 16.32 9.10 5.62
N VAL A 201 16.72 7.93 5.08
CA VAL A 201 16.56 7.59 3.67
C VAL A 201 15.09 7.28 3.30
N VAL A 202 14.25 6.93 4.26
CA VAL A 202 12.83 6.60 4.04
C VAL A 202 12.03 7.88 3.87
N ARG A 203 11.62 8.15 2.62
CA ARG A 203 10.83 9.34 2.26
C ARG A 203 9.45 9.29 2.92
N LYS A 204 8.97 10.44 3.40
CA LYS A 204 7.61 10.61 3.95
C LYS A 204 6.62 10.85 2.81
N ASP A 205 6.38 9.81 2.01
CA ASP A 205 5.46 9.81 0.88
C ASP A 205 4.57 8.56 0.87
N LEU A 206 3.82 8.34 -0.21
CA LEU A 206 2.89 7.22 -0.36
C LEU A 206 3.54 5.83 -0.19
N THR A 207 4.86 5.72 -0.35
CA THR A 207 5.60 4.45 -0.20
C THR A 207 6.03 4.18 1.24
N TRP A 208 6.06 5.22 2.09
CA TRP A 208 6.47 5.15 3.49
C TRP A 208 5.85 3.97 4.27
N PRO A 209 4.51 3.75 4.27
CA PRO A 209 3.93 2.69 5.08
C PRO A 209 4.39 1.29 4.63
N ALA A 210 4.55 1.07 3.33
CA ALA A 210 5.05 -0.20 2.81
C ALA A 210 6.54 -0.42 3.16
N VAL A 211 7.36 0.64 3.11
CA VAL A 211 8.78 0.54 3.51
C VAL A 211 8.90 0.16 4.99
N MET A 212 8.14 0.83 5.88
CA MET A 212 8.18 0.52 7.31
C MET A 212 7.61 -0.86 7.64
N ALA A 213 6.58 -1.30 6.92
CA ALA A 213 6.02 -2.65 7.03
C ALA A 213 7.03 -3.73 6.61
N GLY A 214 7.71 -3.56 5.47
CA GLY A 214 8.77 -4.45 5.02
C GLY A 214 9.96 -4.48 5.99
N CYS A 215 10.33 -3.33 6.58
CA CYS A 215 11.34 -3.28 7.63
C CYS A 215 10.95 -4.14 8.85
N ALA A 216 9.67 -4.13 9.27
CA ALA A 216 9.21 -4.98 10.38
C ALA A 216 9.34 -6.48 10.06
N GLU A 217 9.01 -6.87 8.83
CA GLU A 217 9.15 -8.25 8.35
C GLU A 217 10.60 -8.71 8.27
N MET A 218 11.48 -7.87 7.71
CA MET A 218 12.92 -8.13 7.69
C MET A 218 13.48 -8.21 9.11
N CYS A 219 13.04 -7.36 10.02
CA CYS A 219 13.49 -7.37 11.41
C CYS A 219 13.03 -8.63 12.16
N ALA A 220 11.84 -9.17 11.85
CA ALA A 220 11.41 -10.46 12.39
C ALA A 220 12.25 -11.64 11.88
N ALA A 221 12.82 -11.55 10.67
CA ALA A 221 13.70 -12.56 10.10
C ALA A 221 15.17 -12.40 10.53
N ALA A 222 15.63 -11.16 10.71
CA ALA A 222 16.96 -10.77 11.17
C ALA A 222 16.83 -9.83 12.40
N PRO A 223 16.67 -10.40 13.62
CA PRO A 223 16.36 -9.64 14.82
C PRO A 223 17.44 -8.63 15.21
N ASP A 224 17.04 -7.36 15.34
CA ASP A 224 17.81 -6.28 15.97
C ASP A 224 16.86 -5.44 16.83
N ALA A 225 17.07 -5.45 18.16
CA ALA A 225 16.18 -4.80 19.11
C ALA A 225 16.19 -3.26 19.01
N VAL A 226 17.28 -2.65 18.55
CA VAL A 226 17.37 -1.20 18.37
C VAL A 226 16.56 -0.78 17.15
N ILE A 227 16.75 -1.49 16.04
CA ILE A 227 16.00 -1.26 14.80
C ILE A 227 14.50 -1.55 15.02
N ALA A 228 14.16 -2.66 15.67
CA ALA A 228 12.77 -3.02 15.99
C ALA A 228 12.04 -1.91 16.77
N ARG A 229 12.70 -1.32 17.76
CA ARG A 229 12.16 -0.19 18.53
C ARG A 229 11.92 1.03 17.64
N GLY A 230 12.89 1.36 16.78
CA GLY A 230 12.77 2.47 15.83
C GLY A 230 11.63 2.30 14.81
N ILE A 231 11.38 1.07 14.36
CA ILE A 231 10.24 0.72 13.50
C ILE A 231 8.93 0.85 14.27
N ARG A 232 8.88 0.26 15.48
CA ARG A 232 7.69 0.25 16.34
C ARG A 232 7.22 1.67 16.66
N ASP A 233 8.13 2.53 17.09
CA ASP A 233 7.81 3.92 17.49
C ASP A 233 7.25 4.75 16.32
N ARG A 234 7.65 4.40 15.08
CA ARG A 234 7.14 5.02 13.85
C ARG A 234 5.79 4.47 13.40
N LEU A 235 5.53 3.17 13.57
CA LEU A 235 4.26 2.54 13.17
C LEU A 235 3.14 2.73 14.20
N LEU A 236 3.49 2.82 15.49
CA LEU A 236 2.53 2.99 16.60
C LEU A 236 1.52 4.14 16.43
N PRO A 237 1.91 5.34 15.96
CA PRO A 237 0.98 6.45 15.71
C PRO A 237 -0.06 6.19 14.60
N HIS A 238 0.13 5.14 13.79
CA HIS A 238 -0.69 4.85 12.61
C HIS A 238 -1.55 3.59 12.78
N ARG A 239 -1.88 3.23 14.01
CA ARG A 239 -2.86 2.17 14.30
C ARG A 239 -4.22 2.49 13.71
N GLY A 240 -4.98 1.44 13.38
CA GLY A 240 -6.27 1.51 12.71
C GLY A 240 -6.19 1.78 11.21
N VAL A 241 -4.97 1.89 10.66
CA VAL A 241 -4.71 2.09 9.23
C VAL A 241 -4.24 0.78 8.61
N PHE A 242 -4.60 0.57 7.34
CA PHE A 242 -4.07 -0.50 6.52
C PHE A 242 -2.92 -0.01 5.64
N VAL A 243 -1.86 -0.80 5.56
CA VAL A 243 -0.68 -0.50 4.76
C VAL A 243 -1.04 -0.58 3.28
N THR A 244 -0.88 0.52 2.55
CA THR A 244 -1.12 0.58 1.10
C THR A 244 0.03 1.26 0.37
N VAL A 245 0.15 0.97 -0.93
CA VAL A 245 0.92 1.80 -1.86
C VAL A 245 -0.05 2.27 -2.93
N ALA A 246 -0.39 3.55 -2.86
CA ALA A 246 -1.48 4.14 -3.62
C ALA A 246 -2.79 3.30 -3.48
N SER A 247 -3.35 2.87 -4.61
CA SER A 247 -4.51 1.97 -4.67
C SER A 247 -4.17 0.60 -5.25
N ALA A 248 -2.90 0.32 -5.55
CA ALA A 248 -2.45 -0.90 -6.22
C ALA A 248 -1.98 -1.99 -5.25
N VAL A 249 -1.46 -1.60 -4.08
CA VAL A 249 -0.92 -2.55 -3.10
C VAL A 249 -1.66 -2.39 -1.78
N TRP A 250 -1.98 -3.53 -1.16
CA TRP A 250 -2.61 -3.59 0.16
C TRP A 250 -1.97 -4.72 0.95
N LEU A 251 -1.31 -4.35 2.06
CA LEU A 251 -0.46 -5.23 2.85
C LEU A 251 -1.03 -5.52 4.25
N GLY A 252 -2.34 -5.34 4.44
CA GLY A 252 -2.99 -5.61 5.72
C GLY A 252 -2.75 -4.54 6.79
N PRO A 253 -3.16 -4.81 8.04
CA PRO A 253 -3.22 -3.81 9.12
C PRO A 253 -1.84 -3.47 9.69
N VAL A 254 -1.64 -2.20 10.07
CA VAL A 254 -0.41 -1.75 10.76
C VAL A 254 -0.15 -2.52 12.05
N GLU A 255 -1.20 -2.98 12.73
CA GLU A 255 -1.11 -3.78 13.95
C GLU A 255 -0.28 -5.04 13.78
N TYR A 256 -0.39 -5.72 12.63
CA TYR A 256 0.38 -6.93 12.33
C TYR A 256 1.89 -6.63 12.34
N TYR A 257 2.31 -5.56 11.67
CA TYR A 257 3.72 -5.17 11.59
C TYR A 257 4.28 -4.71 12.93
N VAL A 258 3.46 -4.08 13.77
CA VAL A 258 3.90 -3.74 15.12
C VAL A 258 4.01 -4.98 15.99
N ALA A 259 3.11 -5.96 15.84
CA ALA A 259 3.22 -7.24 16.52
C ALA A 259 4.58 -7.91 16.22
N LEU A 260 5.04 -7.90 14.97
CA LEU A 260 6.36 -8.40 14.58
C LEU A 260 7.49 -7.72 15.36
N THR A 261 7.43 -6.39 15.53
CA THR A 261 8.44 -5.66 16.32
C THR A 261 8.37 -6.01 17.82
N ASP A 262 7.18 -6.22 18.36
CA ASP A 262 7.00 -6.63 19.77
C ASP A 262 7.56 -8.04 20.02
N VAL A 263 7.44 -8.95 19.05
CA VAL A 263 8.10 -10.28 19.09
C VAL A 263 9.61 -10.11 19.18
N VAL A 264 10.22 -9.30 18.30
CA VAL A 264 11.68 -9.07 18.30
C VAL A 264 12.15 -8.44 19.61
N LEU A 265 11.33 -7.59 20.22
CA LEU A 265 11.62 -6.95 21.50
C LEU A 265 11.39 -7.85 22.72
N GLY A 266 10.84 -9.06 22.53
CA GLY A 266 10.55 -10.02 23.59
C GLY A 266 9.33 -9.64 24.44
N ASP A 267 8.46 -8.75 23.96
CA ASP A 267 7.24 -8.33 24.65
C ASP A 267 6.05 -9.19 24.19
N ALA A 268 5.98 -10.42 24.72
CA ALA A 268 4.99 -11.42 24.29
C ALA A 268 3.53 -10.96 24.51
N ASP A 269 3.26 -10.22 25.59
CA ASP A 269 1.91 -9.73 25.87
C ASP A 269 1.50 -8.63 24.89
N ALA A 270 2.40 -7.68 24.58
CA ALA A 270 2.15 -6.67 23.56
C ALA A 270 1.97 -7.30 22.17
N ALA A 271 2.85 -8.24 21.80
CA ALA A 271 2.78 -8.94 20.52
C ALA A 271 1.44 -9.68 20.35
N ARG A 272 1.01 -10.43 21.36
CA ARG A 272 -0.28 -11.14 21.38
C ARG A 272 -1.45 -10.18 21.20
N MET A 273 -1.48 -9.10 21.99
CA MET A 273 -2.52 -8.08 21.87
C MET A 273 -2.56 -7.48 20.46
N ARG A 274 -1.40 -7.21 19.85
CA ARG A 274 -1.32 -6.63 18.51
C ARG A 274 -1.72 -7.60 17.40
N PHE A 275 -1.40 -8.88 17.54
CA PHE A 275 -1.94 -9.90 16.65
C PHE A 275 -3.47 -10.00 16.77
N ASP A 276 -4.01 -10.00 17.98
CA ASP A 276 -5.47 -10.06 18.20
C ASP A 276 -6.19 -8.86 17.53
N GLU A 277 -5.62 -7.65 17.64
CA GLU A 277 -6.14 -6.45 16.97
C GLU A 277 -6.06 -6.54 15.44
N ALA A 278 -4.95 -7.06 14.90
CA ALA A 278 -4.78 -7.27 13.46
C ALA A 278 -5.80 -8.28 12.91
N GLU A 279 -5.99 -9.40 13.60
CA GLU A 279 -6.97 -10.42 13.24
C GLU A 279 -8.39 -9.87 13.27
N ALA A 280 -8.77 -9.15 14.34
CA ALA A 280 -10.08 -8.52 14.45
C ALA A 280 -10.34 -7.48 13.34
N ALA A 281 -9.31 -6.72 12.94
CA ALA A 281 -9.41 -5.79 11.83
C ALA A 281 -9.67 -6.50 10.49
N LEU A 282 -8.98 -7.63 10.24
CA LEU A 282 -9.13 -8.44 9.03
C LEU A 282 -10.47 -9.19 8.96
N GLU A 283 -11.01 -9.62 10.10
CA GLU A 283 -12.33 -10.23 10.20
C GLU A 283 -13.45 -9.23 9.90
N ARG A 284 -13.32 -8.00 10.42
CA ARG A 284 -14.26 -6.91 10.17
C ARG A 284 -14.21 -6.40 8.73
N LEU A 285 -13.05 -6.46 8.07
CA LEU A 285 -12.81 -6.05 6.67
C LEU A 285 -13.08 -7.17 5.64
N PRO A 286 -13.75 -8.26 6.03
CA PRO A 286 -13.56 -9.62 5.47
C PRO A 286 -12.38 -9.82 4.51
N ALA A 287 -11.17 -9.97 5.06
CA ALA A 287 -9.93 -10.22 4.31
C ALA A 287 -9.33 -11.62 4.57
N PRO A 288 -9.95 -12.72 4.08
CA PRO A 288 -9.66 -14.07 4.54
C PRO A 288 -8.25 -14.59 4.20
N ALA A 289 -7.73 -14.27 3.01
CA ALA A 289 -6.38 -14.70 2.62
C ALA A 289 -5.31 -14.07 3.53
N TRP A 290 -5.47 -12.77 3.82
CA TRP A 290 -4.59 -12.05 4.74
C TRP A 290 -4.77 -12.50 6.20
N LEU A 291 -6.00 -12.77 6.65
CA LEU A 291 -6.26 -13.32 7.98
C LEU A 291 -5.54 -14.65 8.19
N ASN A 292 -5.59 -15.55 7.19
CA ASN A 292 -4.89 -16.82 7.23
C ASN A 292 -3.36 -16.61 7.24
N TYR A 293 -2.85 -15.68 6.46
CA TYR A 293 -1.42 -15.33 6.46
C TYR A 293 -0.95 -14.83 7.83
N VAL A 294 -1.67 -13.89 8.45
CA VAL A 294 -1.35 -13.35 9.78
C VAL A 294 -1.38 -14.45 10.85
N ARG A 295 -2.40 -15.32 10.85
CA ARG A 295 -2.51 -16.45 11.77
C ARG A 295 -1.37 -17.45 11.61
N ALA A 296 -1.01 -17.77 10.37
CA ALA A 296 0.12 -18.66 10.10
C ALA A 296 1.44 -18.05 10.58
N ARG A 297 1.64 -16.74 10.35
CA ARG A 297 2.85 -16.04 10.83
C ARG A 297 2.93 -16.01 12.35
N ARG A 298 1.83 -15.69 13.03
CA ARG A 298 1.73 -15.72 14.49
C ARG A 298 2.13 -17.08 15.05
N GLN A 299 1.61 -18.16 14.46
CA GLN A 299 1.95 -19.53 14.85
C GLN A 299 3.44 -19.84 14.68
N GLN A 300 4.07 -19.40 13.59
CA GLN A 300 5.51 -19.58 13.35
C GLN A 300 6.37 -18.87 14.40
N LEU A 301 5.92 -17.71 14.88
CA LEU A 301 6.61 -16.90 15.90
C LEU A 301 6.32 -17.38 17.33
N SER A 302 5.44 -18.37 17.51
CA SER A 302 5.06 -18.97 18.81
C SER A 302 4.44 -17.97 19.80
N VAL A 303 3.58 -17.06 19.32
CA VAL A 303 2.90 -16.01 20.10
C VAL A 303 1.37 -16.13 20.04
#